data_AF-A0A928BNJ4-F1
#
_entry.id   AF-A0A928BNJ4-F1
#
_cell.length_a   1.000
_cell.length_b   1.000
_cell.length_c   1.000
_cell.angle_alpha   90.00
_cell.angle_beta   90.00
_cell.angle_gamma   90.00
#
_symmetry.space_group_name_H-M   'P 1'
#
loop_
_entity.id
_entity.type
_entity.pdbx_description
1 polymer ?
#
loop_
_entity_poly.entity_id
_entity_poly.type
_entity_poly.pdbx_seq_one_letter_code
_entity_poly.pdbx_strand_id
1 'polypeptide(L)'
;MEIEYSTRDAVNKAFPNKIIHEHLYWIPRSHRYFQLSTPIIDDPYLHHEVIRRSSGVFIELHFEGEGYSVKYQGLIDYLIKATADLPSFVWEYWGGGYRCQYASVMENERQLIETLAFFMSKIDELIENYGNNNQTNVNYKLETDFQLPPQGESVEMHELSLDSVLRLPLSIPDYQRIYCWEEENVRSCLDDIFSHTEKTADYSYRLGTIILHHISGRYDIIDGQQRLITLSLLLNELGVTVKLLNENVISSQSYSYIAYNKHLIQTYCQKHPRDYKKLSEAILNYIDFSVLVLENASIDLAYTFFSNQNSRGVPLTDYDLLKAHHLRFIPLVFEQQSMRAAETWNFMIESGRVKINENRTPDYIRTLEIYLYHLRKWMRKKDVEDGENTHRIKKEYESSPVIDEIPPFGERFYFNEPIQGGVHFFSFVEQHLQHFKHFSELEEYKFFHNMLGYGSHKWYRDAVEALLFGYYLKFGEFCLSDALVVIIRIILQHRYENGRAHKSSIIQYARDSEIIMMIDQATSPTFFLAEARNIAKNLTLPMMQEMSPIRRDMLAIARRVNRELSNRIIINSFKTINL
;
A
#
# COMPACT_ATOMS: atom_id res chain seq x y z
N MET A 1 50.03 -10.42 23.28
CA MET A 1 49.32 -9.25 22.71
C MET A 1 48.11 -8.91 23.58
N GLU A 2 47.86 -7.63 23.84
CA GLU A 2 46.61 -7.15 24.46
C GLU A 2 45.68 -6.61 23.37
N ILE A 3 44.36 -6.77 23.52
CA ILE A 3 43.38 -6.13 22.64
C ILE A 3 43.08 -4.75 23.24
N GLU A 4 43.95 -3.78 22.95
CA GLU A 4 43.80 -2.40 23.36
C GLU A 4 42.96 -1.59 22.36
N TYR A 5 42.55 -0.37 22.72
CA TYR A 5 41.88 0.55 21.80
C TYR A 5 42.69 0.81 20.52
N SER A 6 44.03 0.86 20.64
CA SER A 6 44.96 1.01 19.51
C SER A 6 44.82 -0.09 18.47
N THR A 7 44.67 -1.35 18.90
CA THR A 7 44.50 -2.50 18.01
C THR A 7 43.14 -2.49 17.33
N ARG A 8 42.09 -2.02 18.00
CA ARG A 8 40.77 -1.83 17.40
C ARG A 8 40.79 -0.74 16.31
N ASP A 9 41.43 0.39 16.60
CA ASP A 9 41.60 1.48 15.62
C ASP A 9 42.42 1.02 14.41
N ALA A 10 43.46 0.21 14.62
CA ALA A 10 44.27 -0.35 13.55
C ALA A 10 43.44 -1.28 12.63
N VAL A 11 42.59 -2.13 13.21
CA VAL A 11 41.67 -3.00 12.45
C VAL A 11 40.60 -2.19 11.72
N ASN A 12 40.01 -1.20 12.36
CA ASN A 12 39.00 -0.34 11.74
C ASN A 12 39.58 0.44 10.54
N LYS A 13 40.82 0.91 10.66
CA LYS A 13 41.56 1.54 9.56
C LYS A 13 41.90 0.56 8.43
N ALA A 14 42.18 -0.70 8.75
CA ALA A 14 42.51 -1.73 7.77
C ALA A 14 41.26 -2.24 7.00
N PHE A 15 40.09 -2.23 7.63
CA PHE A 15 38.85 -2.76 7.05
C PHE A 15 37.66 -1.78 7.16
N PRO A 16 37.72 -0.61 6.49
CA PRO A 16 36.72 0.46 6.65
C PRO A 16 35.32 0.09 6.14
N ASN A 17 35.20 -0.99 5.36
CA ASN A 17 33.93 -1.46 4.77
C ASN A 17 33.21 -2.50 5.64
N LYS A 18 33.76 -2.88 6.80
CA LYS A 18 33.16 -3.85 7.72
C LYS A 18 32.44 -3.12 8.85
N ILE A 19 31.26 -3.61 9.23
CA ILE A 19 30.54 -3.11 10.41
C ILE A 19 31.18 -3.75 11.64
N ILE A 20 31.61 -2.94 12.60
CA ILE A 20 32.11 -3.42 13.90
C ILE A 20 30.96 -3.37 14.90
N HIS A 21 30.55 -4.52 15.41
CA HIS A 21 29.46 -4.60 16.40
C HIS A 21 30.00 -4.35 17.82
N GLU A 22 29.44 -3.34 18.50
CA GLU A 22 29.73 -3.06 19.92
C GLU A 22 28.66 -3.70 20.81
N HIS A 23 28.92 -4.87 21.39
CA HIS A 23 28.09 -5.35 22.50
C HIS A 23 28.44 -4.60 23.80
N LEU A 24 27.81 -3.43 23.97
CA LEU A 24 27.77 -2.67 25.21
C LEU A 24 26.74 -3.26 26.19
N TYR A 25 27.12 -4.30 26.92
CA TYR A 25 26.62 -4.49 28.28
C TYR A 25 27.76 -4.16 29.26
N TRP A 26 27.57 -3.04 29.93
CA TRP A 26 28.38 -2.45 30.99
C TRP A 26 29.15 -3.46 31.86
N ILE A 27 30.39 -3.76 31.47
CA ILE A 27 31.42 -4.27 32.38
C ILE A 27 32.68 -3.43 32.11
N PRO A 28 33.11 -2.55 33.05
CA PRO A 28 34.20 -1.59 32.84
C PRO A 28 35.60 -2.16 32.54
N ARG A 29 35.76 -3.42 32.13
CA ARG A 29 37.07 -4.10 31.97
C ARG A 29 37.16 -5.23 30.92
N SER A 30 36.22 -5.40 29.99
CA SER A 30 36.28 -6.52 29.02
C SER A 30 37.01 -6.16 27.72
N HIS A 31 38.34 -6.06 27.78
CA HIS A 31 39.27 -6.07 26.64
C HIS A 31 39.34 -7.46 25.96
N ARG A 32 38.21 -8.17 25.88
CA ARG A 32 38.20 -9.61 25.58
C ARG A 32 37.92 -9.91 24.11
N TYR A 33 37.11 -9.13 23.41
CA TYR A 33 36.87 -9.35 21.98
C TYR A 33 36.34 -8.11 21.27
N PHE A 34 36.21 -8.20 19.93
CA PHE A 34 35.38 -7.35 19.08
C PHE A 34 34.93 -8.14 17.85
N GLN A 35 33.80 -7.74 17.26
CA GLN A 35 33.15 -8.47 16.18
C GLN A 35 33.12 -7.64 14.89
N LEU A 36 33.22 -8.32 13.75
CA LEU A 36 33.23 -7.77 12.40
C LEU A 36 32.17 -8.50 11.55
N SER A 37 31.43 -7.75 10.74
CA SER A 37 30.37 -8.31 9.90
C SER A 37 30.89 -9.27 8.81
N THR A 38 30.10 -10.29 8.49
CA THR A 38 30.29 -11.13 7.29
C THR A 38 29.66 -10.46 6.05
N PRO A 39 29.76 -11.03 4.84
CA PRO A 39 29.05 -10.53 3.65
C PRO A 39 27.52 -10.62 3.76
N ILE A 40 27.00 -11.42 4.68
CA ILE A 40 25.58 -11.46 5.03
C ILE A 40 25.30 -10.26 5.94
N ILE A 41 24.84 -9.17 5.33
CA ILE A 41 24.62 -7.88 6.01
C ILE A 41 23.44 -8.00 6.98
N ASP A 42 23.61 -7.46 8.20
CA ASP A 42 22.62 -7.38 9.30
C ASP A 42 22.33 -8.68 10.07
N ASP A 43 23.18 -9.71 9.98
CA ASP A 43 23.06 -10.90 10.84
C ASP A 43 24.01 -10.83 12.05
N PRO A 44 23.56 -10.41 13.25
CA PRO A 44 24.43 -10.29 14.42
C PRO A 44 24.92 -11.65 14.94
N TYR A 45 24.27 -12.73 14.54
CA TYR A 45 24.57 -14.09 14.99
C TYR A 45 25.58 -14.82 14.09
N LEU A 46 25.97 -14.21 12.96
CA LEU A 46 27.02 -14.69 12.06
C LEU A 46 28.07 -13.59 11.85
N HIS A 47 29.15 -13.66 12.60
CA HIS A 47 30.18 -12.62 12.63
C HIS A 47 31.58 -13.21 12.75
N HIS A 48 32.57 -12.46 12.28
CA HIS A 48 33.98 -12.69 12.62
C HIS A 48 34.25 -12.10 13.99
N GLU A 49 35.04 -12.77 14.81
CA GLU A 49 35.41 -12.32 16.16
C GLU A 49 36.91 -12.41 16.37
N VAL A 50 37.51 -11.35 16.91
CA VAL A 50 38.87 -11.39 17.45
C VAL A 50 38.77 -11.47 18.96
N ILE A 51 39.20 -12.58 19.56
CA ILE A 51 39.01 -12.87 20.98
C ILE A 51 40.33 -13.15 21.71
N ARG A 52 40.48 -12.59 22.92
CA ARG A 52 41.57 -12.84 23.86
C ARG A 52 41.14 -13.85 24.91
N ARG A 53 41.87 -14.97 24.96
CA ARG A 53 41.80 -16.00 26.01
C ARG A 53 43.11 -16.04 26.79
N SER A 54 43.16 -16.81 27.86
CA SER A 54 44.40 -17.00 28.65
C SER A 54 45.57 -17.55 27.83
N SER A 55 45.27 -18.27 26.74
CA SER A 55 46.23 -18.85 25.80
C SER A 55 46.68 -17.91 24.68
N GLY A 56 46.09 -16.71 24.55
CA GLY A 56 46.46 -15.73 23.54
C GLY A 56 45.28 -15.09 22.81
N VAL A 57 45.55 -14.48 21.65
CA VAL A 57 44.53 -13.85 20.80
C VAL A 57 44.26 -14.72 19.59
N PHE A 58 42.98 -14.94 19.30
CA PHE A 58 42.47 -15.82 18.25
C PHE A 58 41.55 -15.06 17.30
N ILE A 59 41.43 -15.58 16.08
CA ILE A 59 40.49 -15.13 15.05
C ILE A 59 39.48 -16.25 14.83
N GLU A 60 38.20 -15.93 14.93
CA GLU A 60 37.10 -16.89 14.89
C GLU A 60 35.98 -16.41 13.97
N LEU A 61 35.25 -17.35 13.37
CA LEU A 61 33.94 -17.14 12.77
C LEU A 61 32.92 -17.81 13.68
N HIS A 62 31.90 -17.07 14.11
CA HIS A 62 30.89 -17.54 15.05
C HIS A 62 29.53 -17.74 14.37
N PHE A 63 28.85 -18.82 14.76
CA PHE A 63 27.45 -19.11 14.46
C PHE A 63 26.70 -19.24 15.78
N GLU A 64 26.02 -18.18 16.18
CA GLU A 64 25.39 -18.03 17.50
C GLU A 64 23.85 -17.93 17.40
N GLY A 65 23.20 -17.78 18.55
CA GLY A 65 21.77 -17.54 18.65
C GLY A 65 20.94 -18.80 18.86
N GLU A 66 19.69 -18.62 19.28
CA GLU A 66 18.75 -19.73 19.43
C GLU A 66 18.42 -20.31 18.04
N GLY A 67 18.54 -21.63 17.89
CA GLY A 67 18.29 -22.30 16.61
C GLY A 67 19.42 -22.20 15.57
N TYR A 68 20.61 -21.71 15.95
CA TYR A 68 21.75 -21.57 15.02
C TYR A 68 22.07 -22.86 14.26
N SER A 69 21.91 -24.02 14.91
CA SER A 69 22.25 -25.33 14.37
C SER A 69 21.36 -25.73 13.20
N VAL A 70 20.13 -25.19 13.14
CA VAL A 70 19.23 -25.33 11.99
C VAL A 70 19.44 -24.18 11.02
N LYS A 71 19.59 -22.95 11.54
CA LYS A 71 19.76 -21.74 10.72
C LYS A 71 20.94 -21.82 9.77
N TYR A 72 22.09 -22.22 10.28
CA TYR A 72 23.34 -22.21 9.53
C TYR A 72 23.83 -23.60 9.14
N GLN A 73 23.05 -24.67 9.35
CA GLN A 73 23.51 -26.04 9.14
C GLN A 73 24.19 -26.24 7.78
N GLY A 74 23.50 -25.87 6.70
CA GLY A 74 24.02 -26.04 5.35
C GLY A 74 25.25 -25.20 5.07
N LEU A 75 25.33 -23.97 5.63
CA LEU A 75 26.49 -23.11 5.51
C LEU A 75 27.68 -23.67 6.30
N ILE A 76 27.45 -24.16 7.52
CA ILE A 76 28.45 -24.81 8.36
C ILE A 76 29.00 -26.04 7.64
N ASP A 77 28.14 -26.93 7.16
CA ASP A 77 28.54 -28.15 6.44
C ASP A 77 29.35 -27.83 5.18
N TYR A 78 28.92 -26.81 4.42
CA TYR A 78 29.64 -26.32 3.25
C TYR A 78 31.02 -25.78 3.61
N LEU A 79 31.12 -24.93 4.63
CA LEU A 79 32.38 -24.31 5.04
C LEU A 79 33.35 -25.34 5.63
N ILE A 80 32.88 -26.30 6.43
CA ILE A 80 33.69 -27.43 6.92
C ILE A 80 34.27 -28.19 5.71
N LYS A 81 33.43 -28.54 4.74
CA LYS A 81 33.88 -29.26 3.54
C LYS A 81 34.86 -28.45 2.71
N ALA A 82 34.60 -27.16 2.51
CA ALA A 82 35.45 -26.27 1.71
C ALA A 82 36.79 -25.96 2.37
N THR A 83 36.88 -26.08 3.70
CA THR A 83 38.09 -25.84 4.48
C THR A 83 38.76 -27.13 4.97
N ALA A 84 38.27 -28.30 4.56
CA ALA A 84 38.76 -29.60 5.03
C ALA A 84 40.26 -29.83 4.79
N ASP A 85 40.80 -29.30 3.70
CA ASP A 85 42.22 -29.40 3.34
C ASP A 85 43.09 -28.28 3.95
N LEU A 86 42.50 -27.39 4.75
CA LEU A 86 43.18 -26.26 5.39
C LEU A 86 43.32 -26.51 6.90
N PRO A 87 44.45 -27.08 7.37
CA PRO A 87 44.63 -27.43 8.78
C PRO A 87 44.67 -26.21 9.71
N SER A 88 44.80 -25.00 9.15
CA SER A 88 44.71 -23.75 9.90
C SER A 88 43.28 -23.36 10.28
N PHE A 89 42.24 -24.03 9.78
CA PHE A 89 40.83 -23.76 10.08
C PHE A 89 40.27 -24.89 10.95
N VAL A 90 40.05 -24.61 12.23
CA VAL A 90 39.63 -25.60 13.22
C VAL A 90 38.17 -25.38 13.57
N TRP A 91 37.35 -26.41 13.34
CA TRP A 91 35.90 -26.36 13.59
C TRP A 91 35.54 -27.05 14.88
N GLU A 92 34.78 -26.38 15.73
CA GLU A 92 34.35 -26.94 17.01
C GLU A 92 33.04 -26.32 17.51
N TYR A 93 32.35 -27.09 18.36
CA TYR A 93 31.26 -26.59 19.17
C TYR A 93 31.81 -25.88 20.40
N TRP A 94 31.24 -24.74 20.74
CA TRP A 94 31.50 -24.05 21.99
C TRP A 94 30.15 -23.67 22.60
N GLY A 95 29.99 -23.65 23.92
CA GLY A 95 28.67 -23.68 24.57
C GLY A 95 27.61 -22.61 24.17
N GLY A 96 27.95 -21.62 23.34
CA GLY A 96 27.01 -20.63 22.75
C GLY A 96 26.74 -20.78 21.24
N GLY A 97 27.34 -21.76 20.55
CA GLY A 97 27.23 -21.87 19.10
C GLY A 97 28.20 -22.87 18.45
N TYR A 98 28.36 -22.73 17.14
CA TYR A 98 29.44 -23.39 16.40
C TYR A 98 30.46 -22.35 15.96
N ARG A 99 31.73 -22.74 15.79
CA ARG A 99 32.75 -21.80 15.33
C ARG A 99 33.79 -22.44 14.43
N CYS A 100 34.44 -21.59 13.64
CA CYS A 100 35.70 -21.88 12.98
C CYS A 100 36.78 -20.97 13.55
N GLN A 101 37.83 -21.53 14.14
CA GLN A 101 38.96 -20.80 14.70
C GLN A 101 40.19 -20.95 13.81
N TYR A 102 40.94 -19.86 13.60
CA TYR A 102 42.28 -19.96 13.03
C TYR A 102 43.26 -20.58 14.02
N ALA A 103 43.99 -21.62 13.61
CA ALA A 103 44.76 -22.48 14.50
C ALA A 103 45.90 -21.75 15.26
N SER A 104 46.50 -20.74 14.64
CA SER A 104 47.63 -20.01 15.21
C SER A 104 47.19 -18.91 16.18
N VAL A 105 47.97 -18.71 17.24
CA VAL A 105 47.83 -17.59 18.17
C VAL A 105 48.47 -16.33 17.58
N MET A 106 47.83 -15.18 17.74
CA MET A 106 48.38 -13.89 17.30
C MET A 106 49.35 -13.31 18.33
N GLU A 107 50.61 -13.14 17.93
CA GLU A 107 51.69 -12.66 18.79
C GLU A 107 51.79 -11.12 18.78
N ASN A 108 51.50 -10.48 17.65
CA ASN A 108 51.59 -9.04 17.45
C ASN A 108 50.51 -8.50 16.48
N GLU A 109 50.31 -7.19 16.50
CA GLU A 109 49.23 -6.51 15.75
C GLU A 109 49.35 -6.67 14.24
N ARG A 110 50.59 -6.65 13.71
CA ARG A 110 50.82 -6.85 12.28
C ARG A 110 50.37 -8.24 11.83
N GLN A 111 50.76 -9.26 12.58
CA GLN A 111 50.35 -10.64 12.34
C GLN A 111 48.82 -10.79 12.46
N LEU A 112 48.19 -10.13 13.43
CA LEU A 112 46.74 -10.10 13.58
C LEU A 112 46.07 -9.56 12.31
N ILE A 113 46.47 -8.38 11.83
CA ILE A 113 45.84 -7.74 10.67
C ILE A 113 46.04 -8.58 9.40
N GLU A 114 47.25 -9.08 9.17
CA GLU A 114 47.57 -9.91 8.00
C GLU A 114 46.78 -11.23 8.02
N THR A 115 46.69 -11.89 9.20
CA THR A 115 45.96 -13.14 9.34
C THR A 115 44.45 -12.94 9.28
N LEU A 116 43.93 -11.87 9.88
CA LEU A 116 42.50 -11.53 9.86
C LEU A 116 42.05 -11.20 8.43
N ALA A 117 42.85 -10.44 7.68
CA ALA A 117 42.61 -10.18 6.26
C ALA A 117 42.52 -11.48 5.45
N PHE A 118 43.50 -12.38 5.64
CA PHE A 118 43.50 -13.68 4.98
C PHE A 118 42.28 -14.53 5.37
N PHE A 119 41.99 -14.64 6.67
CA PHE A 119 40.87 -15.42 7.19
C PHE A 119 39.54 -14.92 6.64
N MET A 120 39.27 -13.62 6.75
CA MET A 120 38.05 -13.01 6.22
C MET A 120 37.98 -13.18 4.70
N SER A 121 39.06 -12.92 3.95
CA SER A 121 39.03 -13.08 2.49
C SER A 121 38.62 -14.49 2.06
N LYS A 122 39.04 -15.53 2.80
CA LYS A 122 38.71 -16.92 2.50
C LYS A 122 37.28 -17.28 2.93
N ILE A 123 36.91 -16.93 4.15
CA ILE A 123 35.57 -17.23 4.66
C ILE A 123 34.50 -16.44 3.92
N ASP A 124 34.71 -15.15 3.68
CA ASP A 124 33.76 -14.28 2.98
C ASP A 124 33.56 -14.74 1.53
N GLU A 125 34.64 -15.08 0.83
CA GLU A 125 34.58 -15.68 -0.52
C GLU A 125 33.74 -16.97 -0.51
N LEU A 126 33.92 -17.83 0.51
CA LEU A 126 33.14 -19.06 0.63
C LEU A 126 31.67 -18.81 1.01
N ILE A 127 31.37 -17.83 1.87
CA ILE A 127 30.00 -17.45 2.21
C ILE A 127 29.28 -16.91 0.96
N GLU A 128 29.93 -16.04 0.19
CA GLU A 128 29.42 -15.52 -1.07
C GLU A 128 29.21 -16.64 -2.10
N ASN A 129 30.18 -17.55 -2.23
CA ASN A 129 30.07 -18.71 -3.10
C ASN A 129 28.96 -19.66 -2.67
N TYR A 130 28.71 -19.83 -1.37
CA TYR A 130 27.59 -20.63 -0.87
C TYR A 130 26.25 -19.99 -1.23
N GLY A 131 26.11 -18.67 -1.05
CA GLY A 131 24.94 -17.91 -1.49
C GLY A 131 24.69 -18.03 -3.00
N ASN A 132 25.75 -18.00 -3.80
CA ASN A 132 25.68 -18.13 -5.25
C ASN A 132 25.43 -19.58 -5.71
N ASN A 133 25.99 -20.59 -5.05
CA ASN A 133 25.86 -22.01 -5.44
C ASN A 133 24.56 -22.65 -4.95
N ASN A 134 23.94 -22.14 -3.88
CA ASN A 134 22.61 -22.58 -3.45
C ASN A 134 21.49 -22.15 -4.41
N GLN A 135 21.80 -21.30 -5.40
CA GLN A 135 21.01 -21.15 -6.63
C GLN A 135 21.17 -22.39 -7.53
N THR A 136 21.06 -23.59 -6.97
CA THR A 136 20.92 -24.79 -7.80
C THR A 136 19.62 -24.64 -8.58
N ASN A 137 19.76 -24.34 -9.87
CA ASN A 137 18.70 -24.22 -10.87
C ASN A 137 17.93 -25.54 -10.99
N VAL A 138 17.11 -25.88 -10.00
CA VAL A 138 16.02 -26.81 -10.20
C VAL A 138 14.91 -26.00 -10.83
N ASN A 139 14.97 -25.82 -12.14
CA ASN A 139 13.84 -25.28 -12.90
C ASN A 139 12.74 -26.34 -12.94
N TYR A 140 11.97 -26.42 -11.86
CA TYR A 140 10.79 -27.26 -11.75
C TYR A 140 9.57 -26.42 -12.16
N LYS A 141 8.80 -26.91 -13.12
CA LYS A 141 7.53 -26.29 -13.48
C LYS A 141 6.42 -27.05 -12.77
N LEU A 142 5.68 -26.36 -11.92
CA LEU A 142 4.50 -26.92 -11.28
C LEU A 142 3.37 -26.97 -12.31
N GLU A 143 2.87 -28.15 -12.61
CA GLU A 143 1.80 -28.35 -13.59
C GLU A 143 0.42 -28.02 -12.99
N THR A 144 -0.52 -27.58 -13.83
CA THR A 144 -1.90 -27.34 -13.41
C THR A 144 -2.77 -28.55 -13.74
N ASP A 145 -2.57 -29.62 -12.99
CA ASP A 145 -3.16 -30.95 -13.22
C ASP A 145 -4.14 -31.38 -12.11
N PHE A 146 -4.42 -30.51 -11.14
CA PHE A 146 -5.31 -30.80 -10.03
C PHE A 146 -6.70 -30.21 -10.26
N GLN A 147 -7.72 -30.99 -9.87
CA GLN A 147 -9.12 -30.63 -9.84
C GLN A 147 -9.70 -31.13 -8.53
N LEU A 148 -10.55 -30.32 -7.90
CA LEU A 148 -11.21 -30.77 -6.68
C LEU A 148 -12.28 -31.81 -7.00
N PRO A 149 -12.42 -32.85 -6.16
CA PRO A 149 -13.48 -33.83 -6.33
C PRO A 149 -14.84 -33.13 -6.10
N PRO A 150 -15.84 -33.33 -6.97
CA PRO A 150 -17.16 -32.73 -6.78
C PRO A 150 -17.83 -33.34 -5.54
N GLN A 151 -18.18 -32.53 -4.53
CA GLN A 151 -18.91 -33.00 -3.34
C GLN A 151 -20.42 -32.73 -3.42
N GLY A 152 -20.86 -31.93 -4.40
CA GLY A 152 -22.28 -31.73 -4.72
C GLY A 152 -22.98 -30.68 -3.86
N GLU A 153 -22.25 -29.98 -3.01
CA GLU A 153 -22.74 -28.80 -2.28
C GLU A 153 -22.39 -27.52 -3.04
N SER A 154 -23.15 -26.43 -2.81
CA SER A 154 -22.88 -25.14 -3.48
C SER A 154 -21.70 -24.37 -2.86
N VAL A 155 -21.32 -24.70 -1.63
CA VAL A 155 -20.20 -24.10 -0.90
C VAL A 155 -19.47 -25.22 -0.17
N GLU A 156 -18.23 -25.48 -0.54
CA GLU A 156 -17.42 -26.55 0.01
C GLU A 156 -16.19 -25.98 0.74
N MET A 157 -15.73 -26.63 1.80
CA MET A 157 -14.53 -26.24 2.54
C MET A 157 -13.52 -27.39 2.51
N HIS A 158 -12.30 -27.07 2.08
CA HIS A 158 -11.19 -28.01 1.94
C HIS A 158 -9.99 -27.49 2.73
N GLU A 159 -9.14 -28.39 3.23
CA GLU A 159 -7.82 -28.03 3.76
C GLU A 159 -6.79 -28.50 2.74
N LEU A 160 -6.09 -27.55 2.11
CA LEU A 160 -5.20 -27.83 0.98
C LEU A 160 -3.82 -27.25 1.24
N SER A 161 -2.78 -28.01 0.90
CA SER A 161 -1.41 -27.51 0.85
C SER A 161 -1.25 -26.51 -0.29
N LEU A 162 -0.21 -25.67 -0.22
CA LEU A 162 0.13 -24.73 -1.28
C LEU A 162 0.39 -25.46 -2.62
N ASP A 163 1.02 -26.64 -2.60
CA ASP A 163 1.18 -27.48 -3.79
C ASP A 163 -0.17 -27.77 -4.46
N SER A 164 -1.13 -28.24 -3.67
CA SER A 164 -2.47 -28.60 -4.17
C SER A 164 -3.20 -27.37 -4.72
N VAL A 165 -3.13 -26.22 -4.02
CA VAL A 165 -3.77 -24.97 -4.45
C VAL A 165 -3.17 -24.47 -5.77
N LEU A 166 -1.84 -24.45 -5.92
CA LEU A 166 -1.18 -23.91 -7.11
C LEU A 166 -1.26 -24.84 -8.33
N ARG A 167 -1.61 -26.12 -8.14
CA ARG A 167 -1.94 -27.07 -9.22
C ARG A 167 -3.36 -26.91 -9.75
N LEU A 168 -4.24 -26.16 -9.07
CA LEU A 168 -5.55 -25.81 -9.61
C LEU A 168 -5.39 -24.87 -10.81
N PRO A 169 -6.30 -24.91 -11.80
CA PRO A 169 -6.37 -23.91 -12.86
C PRO A 169 -6.94 -22.58 -12.33
N LEU A 170 -6.13 -21.88 -11.53
CA LEU A 170 -6.46 -20.59 -10.91
C LEU A 170 -6.53 -19.48 -11.96
N SER A 171 -7.47 -18.56 -11.78
CA SER A 171 -7.59 -17.32 -12.56
C SER A 171 -7.84 -16.11 -11.65
N ILE A 172 -7.38 -14.95 -12.10
CA ILE A 172 -7.59 -13.67 -11.39
C ILE A 172 -8.72 -12.92 -12.13
N PRO A 173 -9.92 -12.80 -11.53
CA PRO A 173 -11.05 -12.17 -12.20
C PRO A 173 -10.96 -10.63 -12.20
N ASP A 174 -11.59 -9.98 -13.18
CA ASP A 174 -11.49 -8.53 -13.41
C ASP A 174 -11.93 -7.65 -12.23
N TYR A 175 -12.84 -8.15 -11.38
CA TYR A 175 -13.32 -7.43 -10.21
C TYR A 175 -12.30 -7.37 -9.07
N GLN A 176 -11.26 -8.19 -9.12
CA GLN A 176 -10.18 -8.11 -8.16
C GLN A 176 -9.46 -6.76 -8.26
N ARG A 177 -8.88 -6.37 -7.12
CA ARG A 177 -7.91 -5.28 -7.12
C ARG A 177 -6.56 -5.78 -7.65
N ILE A 178 -5.76 -4.85 -8.12
CA ILE A 178 -4.39 -5.10 -8.54
C ILE A 178 -3.52 -5.66 -7.41
N TYR A 179 -2.39 -6.28 -7.75
CA TYR A 179 -1.37 -6.64 -6.75
C TYR A 179 -0.75 -5.35 -6.18
N CYS A 180 -0.83 -5.17 -4.85
CA CYS A 180 -0.43 -3.94 -4.19
C CYS A 180 0.14 -4.14 -2.78
N TRP A 181 0.62 -5.33 -2.44
CA TRP A 181 1.38 -5.53 -1.21
C TRP A 181 2.65 -4.68 -1.20
N GLU A 182 2.84 -3.95 -0.12
CA GLU A 182 4.02 -3.12 0.12
C GLU A 182 5.10 -3.91 0.88
N GLU A 183 6.29 -3.30 1.03
CA GLU A 183 7.46 -3.93 1.65
C GLU A 183 7.14 -4.59 3.00
N GLU A 184 6.38 -3.89 3.87
CA GLU A 184 5.99 -4.39 5.19
C GLU A 184 5.13 -5.67 5.08
N ASN A 185 4.19 -5.71 4.14
CA ASN A 185 3.33 -6.89 3.95
C ASN A 185 4.14 -8.09 3.45
N VAL A 186 5.04 -7.86 2.48
CA VAL A 186 5.87 -8.92 1.92
C VAL A 186 6.87 -9.42 2.96
N ARG A 187 7.56 -8.54 3.69
CA ARG A 187 8.49 -8.94 4.75
C ARG A 187 7.80 -9.76 5.83
N SER A 188 6.65 -9.29 6.33
CA SER A 188 5.88 -10.05 7.33
C SER A 188 5.53 -11.45 6.82
N CYS A 189 5.14 -11.59 5.55
CA CYS A 189 4.84 -12.89 4.94
C CYS A 189 6.09 -13.78 4.86
N LEU A 190 7.23 -13.23 4.44
CA LEU A 190 8.49 -13.96 4.36
C LEU A 190 9.00 -14.40 5.73
N ASP A 191 8.94 -13.52 6.73
CA ASP A 191 9.33 -13.81 8.11
C ASP A 191 8.48 -14.97 8.68
N ASP A 192 7.16 -14.93 8.44
CA ASP A 192 6.26 -16.00 8.84
C ASP A 192 6.62 -17.34 8.16
N ILE A 193 6.88 -17.34 6.84
CA ILE A 193 7.23 -18.56 6.11
C ILE A 193 8.56 -19.13 6.58
N PHE A 194 9.61 -18.31 6.60
CA PHE A 194 10.96 -18.76 6.92
C PHE A 194 11.04 -19.28 8.36
N SER A 195 10.43 -18.57 9.32
CA SER A 195 10.40 -19.00 10.73
C SER A 195 9.68 -20.34 10.97
N HIS A 196 8.67 -20.68 10.15
CA HIS A 196 7.96 -21.95 10.25
C HIS A 196 8.69 -23.09 9.55
N THR A 197 9.38 -22.82 8.42
CA THR A 197 10.22 -23.82 7.76
C THR A 197 11.48 -24.19 8.55
N GLU A 198 11.86 -23.38 9.54
CA GLU A 198 13.00 -23.62 10.43
C GLU A 198 12.72 -24.60 11.57
N LYS A 199 11.48 -24.68 12.05
CA LYS A 199 11.12 -25.58 13.15
C LYS A 199 10.87 -26.96 12.54
N THR A 200 11.51 -27.99 13.09
CA THR A 200 11.37 -29.38 12.63
C THR A 200 9.92 -29.73 12.33
N ALA A 201 9.72 -30.25 11.11
CA ALA A 201 8.50 -30.30 10.30
C ALA A 201 7.37 -31.22 10.80
N ASP A 202 6.95 -31.10 12.06
CA ASP A 202 5.85 -31.93 12.60
C ASP A 202 4.44 -31.32 12.41
N TYR A 203 4.33 -30.03 12.04
CA TYR A 203 3.03 -29.35 11.93
C TYR A 203 2.99 -28.43 10.70
N SER A 204 1.86 -28.46 9.98
CA SER A 204 1.63 -27.53 8.88
C SER A 204 1.31 -26.12 9.40
N TYR A 205 1.84 -25.12 8.71
CA TYR A 205 1.58 -23.72 8.98
C TYR A 205 0.38 -23.25 8.16
N ARG A 206 -0.68 -22.85 8.86
CA ARG A 206 -1.91 -22.41 8.20
C ARG A 206 -1.88 -20.92 7.89
N LEU A 207 -1.71 -20.58 6.61
CA LEU A 207 -1.62 -19.21 6.11
C LEU A 207 -3.01 -18.63 5.72
N GLY A 208 -3.99 -18.83 6.60
CA GLY A 208 -5.33 -18.26 6.47
C GLY A 208 -6.23 -18.98 5.46
N THR A 209 -7.20 -18.25 4.92
CA THR A 209 -8.27 -18.79 4.06
C THR A 209 -8.06 -18.35 2.60
N ILE A 210 -8.37 -19.21 1.64
CA ILE A 210 -8.49 -18.86 0.22
C ILE A 210 -9.96 -19.06 -0.16
N ILE A 211 -10.53 -18.12 -0.92
CA ILE A 211 -11.89 -18.26 -1.42
C ILE A 211 -11.82 -18.35 -2.94
N LEU A 212 -12.41 -19.40 -3.50
CA LEU A 212 -12.43 -19.68 -4.93
C LEU A 212 -13.86 -19.78 -5.45
N HIS A 213 -14.08 -19.35 -6.69
CA HIS A 213 -15.31 -19.60 -7.43
C HIS A 213 -15.01 -20.56 -8.57
N HIS A 214 -15.61 -21.74 -8.54
CA HIS A 214 -15.41 -22.73 -9.58
C HIS A 214 -16.43 -22.53 -10.70
N ILE A 215 -15.94 -22.16 -11.90
CA ILE A 215 -16.75 -21.95 -13.10
C ILE A 215 -16.04 -22.61 -14.29
N SER A 216 -16.75 -23.51 -14.99
CA SER A 216 -16.29 -24.09 -16.26
C SER A 216 -14.89 -24.70 -16.20
N GLY A 217 -14.55 -25.36 -15.08
CA GLY A 217 -13.25 -26.02 -14.88
C GLY A 217 -12.10 -25.08 -14.50
N ARG A 218 -12.37 -23.80 -14.23
CA ARG A 218 -11.41 -22.81 -13.69
C ARG A 218 -11.83 -22.33 -12.30
N TYR A 219 -10.84 -21.93 -11.50
CA TYR A 219 -11.06 -21.44 -10.14
C TYR A 219 -10.69 -19.96 -10.06
N ASP A 220 -11.69 -19.09 -10.12
CA ASP A 220 -11.51 -17.66 -9.97
C ASP A 220 -11.22 -17.32 -8.51
N ILE A 221 -10.13 -16.60 -8.27
CA ILE A 221 -9.70 -16.20 -6.92
C ILE A 221 -10.59 -15.05 -6.42
N ILE A 222 -11.35 -15.29 -5.35
CA ILE A 222 -12.16 -14.28 -4.64
C ILE A 222 -11.37 -13.64 -3.49
N ASP A 223 -10.67 -14.44 -2.69
CA ASP A 223 -9.81 -13.95 -1.58
C ASP A 223 -8.50 -14.72 -1.57
N GLY A 224 -7.43 -14.05 -1.13
CA GLY A 224 -6.09 -14.62 -1.03
C GLY A 224 -5.16 -14.32 -2.21
N GLN A 225 -5.60 -13.55 -3.21
CA GLN A 225 -4.79 -13.20 -4.38
C GLN A 225 -3.40 -12.67 -4.03
N GLN A 226 -3.32 -11.71 -3.10
CA GLN A 226 -2.05 -11.05 -2.77
C GLN A 226 -1.05 -12.06 -2.18
N ARG A 227 -1.51 -12.93 -1.27
CA ARG A 227 -0.71 -14.02 -0.69
C ARG A 227 -0.21 -14.99 -1.74
N LEU A 228 -1.11 -15.47 -2.61
CA LEU A 228 -0.78 -16.46 -3.63
C LEU A 228 0.22 -15.91 -4.67
N ILE A 229 0.09 -14.63 -5.05
CA ILE A 229 1.08 -13.98 -5.93
C ILE A 229 2.44 -13.88 -5.24
N THR A 230 2.50 -13.40 -4.00
CA THR A 230 3.79 -13.27 -3.27
C THR A 230 4.46 -14.62 -3.05
N LEU A 231 3.70 -15.66 -2.68
CA LEU A 231 4.21 -17.03 -2.57
C LEU A 231 4.70 -17.57 -3.91
N SER A 232 3.99 -17.30 -5.00
CA SER A 232 4.42 -17.69 -6.34
C SER A 232 5.71 -16.98 -6.76
N LEU A 233 5.89 -15.69 -6.37
CA LEU A 233 7.14 -14.96 -6.60
C LEU A 233 8.31 -15.55 -5.79
N LEU A 234 8.07 -15.93 -4.53
CA LEU A 234 9.06 -16.62 -3.71
C LEU A 234 9.44 -17.98 -4.32
N LEU A 235 8.46 -18.78 -4.71
CA LEU A 235 8.70 -20.05 -5.40
C LEU A 235 9.48 -19.86 -6.69
N ASN A 236 9.18 -18.80 -7.46
CA ASN A 236 9.94 -18.47 -8.68
C ASN A 236 11.40 -18.15 -8.38
N GLU A 237 11.69 -17.43 -7.29
CA GLU A 237 13.06 -17.18 -6.85
C GLU A 237 13.77 -18.47 -6.40
N LEU A 238 13.03 -19.42 -5.84
CA LEU A 238 13.54 -20.74 -5.44
C LEU A 238 13.62 -21.76 -6.60
N GLY A 239 13.37 -21.34 -7.85
CA GLY A 239 13.47 -22.18 -9.05
C GLY A 239 12.16 -22.86 -9.49
N VAL A 240 11.05 -22.67 -8.76
CA VAL A 240 9.75 -23.27 -9.09
C VAL A 240 8.92 -22.31 -9.94
N THR A 241 8.63 -22.69 -11.18
CA THR A 241 7.76 -21.92 -12.08
C THR A 241 6.30 -22.29 -11.85
N VAL A 242 5.47 -21.29 -11.53
CA VAL A 242 4.05 -21.42 -11.24
C VAL A 242 3.22 -20.70 -12.31
N LYS A 243 2.14 -21.32 -12.80
CA LYS A 243 1.31 -20.78 -13.88
C LYS A 243 0.59 -19.48 -13.51
N LEU A 244 0.21 -19.30 -12.24
CA LEU A 244 -0.49 -18.11 -11.74
C LEU A 244 0.23 -16.79 -12.08
N LEU A 245 1.57 -16.79 -12.16
CA LEU A 245 2.34 -15.60 -12.54
C LEU A 245 2.19 -15.20 -14.02
N ASN A 246 1.67 -16.10 -14.86
CA ASN A 246 1.40 -15.84 -16.27
C ASN A 246 -0.03 -15.34 -16.52
N GLU A 247 -0.91 -15.40 -15.51
CA GLU A 247 -2.21 -14.77 -15.61
C GLU A 247 -2.00 -13.26 -15.80
N ASN A 248 -2.78 -12.65 -16.70
CA ASN A 248 -2.60 -11.24 -17.04
C ASN A 248 -2.75 -10.39 -15.78
N VAL A 249 -1.63 -9.91 -15.24
CA VAL A 249 -1.65 -8.95 -14.16
C VAL A 249 -1.87 -7.59 -14.81
N ILE A 250 -3.14 -7.24 -14.98
CA ILE A 250 -3.59 -6.07 -15.71
C ILE A 250 -3.30 -4.81 -14.89
N SER A 251 -2.04 -4.34 -14.92
CA SER A 251 -1.65 -2.93 -14.93
C SER A 251 -0.15 -2.67 -14.80
N SER A 252 0.33 -1.51 -15.28
CA SER A 252 1.73 -1.08 -15.16
C SER A 252 2.22 -0.95 -13.71
N GLN A 253 1.34 -0.56 -12.79
CA GLN A 253 1.68 -0.46 -11.37
C GLN A 253 1.77 -1.84 -10.70
N SER A 254 0.91 -2.79 -11.09
CA SER A 254 1.05 -4.18 -10.64
C SER A 254 2.42 -4.75 -11.00
N TYR A 255 2.88 -4.50 -12.24
CA TYR A 255 4.23 -4.87 -12.66
C TYR A 255 5.30 -4.18 -11.83
N SER A 256 5.10 -2.93 -11.42
CA SER A 256 6.03 -2.21 -10.54
C SER A 256 6.10 -2.84 -9.15
N TYR A 257 4.96 -3.19 -8.54
CA TYR A 257 4.91 -3.92 -7.26
C TYR A 257 5.52 -5.31 -7.39
N ILE A 258 5.22 -6.04 -8.47
CA ILE A 258 5.80 -7.36 -8.73
C ILE A 258 7.32 -7.26 -8.88
N ALA A 259 7.82 -6.31 -9.67
CA ALA A 259 9.25 -6.12 -9.89
C ALA A 259 9.98 -5.72 -8.60
N TYR A 260 9.42 -4.76 -7.85
CA TYR A 260 9.96 -4.34 -6.56
C TYR A 260 9.95 -5.47 -5.54
N ASN A 261 8.83 -6.20 -5.42
CA ASN A 261 8.71 -7.29 -4.46
C ASN A 261 9.55 -8.51 -4.86
N LYS A 262 9.76 -8.75 -6.17
CA LYS A 262 10.73 -9.75 -6.63
C LYS A 262 12.15 -9.39 -6.17
N HIS A 263 12.55 -8.14 -6.30
CA HIS A 263 13.84 -7.67 -5.79
C HIS A 263 13.95 -7.77 -4.26
N LEU A 264 12.86 -7.46 -3.54
CA LEU A 264 12.80 -7.59 -2.09
C LEU A 264 12.95 -9.06 -1.65
N ILE A 265 12.22 -9.98 -2.30
CA ILE A 265 12.30 -11.43 -2.06
C ILE A 265 13.70 -11.95 -2.35
N GLN A 266 14.30 -11.54 -3.47
CA GLN A 266 15.69 -11.88 -3.82
C GLN A 266 16.68 -11.47 -2.73
N THR A 267 16.60 -10.21 -2.30
CA THR A 267 17.44 -9.67 -1.24
C THR A 267 17.22 -10.42 0.07
N TYR A 268 15.97 -10.76 0.39
CA TYR A 268 15.63 -11.54 1.57
C TYR A 268 16.24 -12.95 1.53
N CYS A 269 16.09 -13.68 0.43
CA CYS A 269 16.66 -15.03 0.27
C CYS A 269 18.20 -15.02 0.36
N GLN A 270 18.86 -13.98 -0.16
CA GLN A 270 20.31 -13.79 -0.04
C GLN A 270 20.75 -13.57 1.41
N LYS A 271 19.97 -12.80 2.19
CA LYS A 271 20.24 -12.60 3.62
C LYS A 271 19.96 -13.84 4.47
N HIS A 272 19.10 -14.74 4.01
CA HIS A 272 18.71 -15.96 4.70
C HIS A 272 19.06 -17.21 3.86
N PRO A 273 20.35 -17.52 3.65
CA PRO A 273 20.77 -18.55 2.72
C PRO A 273 20.32 -19.95 3.16
N ARG A 274 19.53 -20.61 2.30
CA ARG A 274 18.98 -21.96 2.48
C ARG A 274 19.22 -22.82 1.25
N ASP A 275 19.06 -24.13 1.41
CA ASP A 275 18.93 -25.05 0.28
C ASP A 275 17.58 -24.79 -0.41
N TYR A 276 17.60 -24.16 -1.58
CA TYR A 276 16.40 -23.74 -2.31
C TYR A 276 15.47 -24.91 -2.66
N LYS A 277 16.05 -26.09 -2.93
CA LYS A 277 15.26 -27.29 -3.22
C LYS A 277 14.50 -27.73 -1.96
N LYS A 278 15.19 -27.88 -0.83
CA LYS A 278 14.53 -28.26 0.43
C LYS A 278 13.51 -27.21 0.88
N LEU A 279 13.85 -25.92 0.72
CA LEU A 279 12.96 -24.83 1.11
C LEU A 279 11.70 -24.80 0.25
N SER A 280 11.82 -24.92 -1.08
CA SER A 280 10.66 -24.97 -1.97
C SER A 280 9.78 -26.20 -1.71
N GLU A 281 10.37 -27.38 -1.51
CA GLU A 281 9.65 -28.58 -1.10
C GLU A 281 8.93 -28.39 0.25
N ALA A 282 9.55 -27.71 1.21
CA ALA A 282 8.93 -27.43 2.50
C ALA A 282 7.77 -26.43 2.37
N ILE A 283 7.96 -25.34 1.63
CA ILE A 283 6.92 -24.32 1.37
C ILE A 283 5.70 -24.94 0.69
N LEU A 284 5.91 -25.80 -0.31
CA LEU A 284 4.83 -26.45 -1.05
C LEU A 284 4.02 -27.44 -0.20
N ASN A 285 4.68 -28.17 0.71
CA ASN A 285 4.06 -29.27 1.46
C ASN A 285 3.59 -28.91 2.87
N TYR A 286 4.17 -27.90 3.52
CA TYR A 286 3.87 -27.56 4.92
C TYR A 286 3.11 -26.24 5.08
N ILE A 287 2.88 -25.47 4.02
CA ILE A 287 1.96 -24.33 4.05
C ILE A 287 0.58 -24.80 3.63
N ASP A 288 -0.37 -24.69 4.55
CA ASP A 288 -1.77 -25.08 4.33
C ASP A 288 -2.71 -23.87 4.31
N PHE A 289 -3.81 -24.01 3.58
CA PHE A 289 -4.92 -23.07 3.54
C PHE A 289 -6.24 -23.77 3.80
N SER A 290 -7.12 -23.08 4.51
CA SER A 290 -8.55 -23.40 4.47
C SER A 290 -9.13 -22.82 3.18
N VAL A 291 -9.51 -23.67 2.23
CA VAL A 291 -9.99 -23.27 0.91
C VAL A 291 -11.50 -23.42 0.85
N LEU A 292 -12.21 -22.30 0.77
CA LEU A 292 -13.65 -22.27 0.56
C LEU A 292 -13.95 -22.13 -0.93
N VAL A 293 -14.69 -23.07 -1.48
CA VAL A 293 -15.01 -23.14 -2.91
C VAL A 293 -16.50 -22.93 -3.10
N LEU A 294 -16.86 -21.95 -3.94
CA LEU A 294 -18.22 -21.74 -4.39
C LEU A 294 -18.42 -22.56 -5.68
N GLU A 295 -19.15 -23.66 -5.58
CA GLU A 295 -19.38 -24.61 -6.66
C GLU A 295 -20.65 -24.25 -7.45
N ASN A 296 -20.50 -23.99 -8.76
CA ASN A 296 -21.61 -23.59 -9.65
C ASN A 296 -22.49 -22.45 -9.10
N ALA A 297 -21.95 -21.64 -8.19
CA ALA A 297 -22.66 -20.53 -7.59
C ALA A 297 -22.83 -19.39 -8.60
N SER A 298 -23.87 -18.57 -8.41
CA SER A 298 -24.02 -17.32 -9.16
C SER A 298 -22.81 -16.41 -8.90
N ILE A 299 -22.37 -15.68 -9.94
CA ILE A 299 -21.33 -14.65 -9.80
C ILE A 299 -21.66 -13.62 -8.70
N ASP A 300 -22.95 -13.36 -8.47
CA ASP A 300 -23.46 -12.50 -7.40
C ASP A 300 -23.04 -12.95 -5.99
N LEU A 301 -22.98 -14.28 -5.79
CA LEU A 301 -22.51 -14.85 -4.54
C LEU A 301 -21.00 -14.63 -4.39
N ALA A 302 -20.22 -14.82 -5.45
CA ALA A 302 -18.79 -14.54 -5.46
C ALA A 302 -18.49 -13.06 -5.11
N TYR A 303 -19.26 -12.12 -5.67
CA TYR A 303 -19.19 -10.70 -5.30
C TYR A 303 -19.54 -10.46 -3.83
N THR A 304 -20.53 -11.18 -3.30
CA THR A 304 -20.93 -11.08 -1.89
C THR A 304 -19.79 -11.56 -0.98
N PHE A 305 -19.14 -12.68 -1.31
CA PHE A 305 -17.96 -13.16 -0.59
C PHE A 305 -16.81 -12.17 -0.68
N PHE A 306 -16.49 -11.65 -1.87
CA PHE A 306 -15.47 -10.62 -2.05
C PHE A 306 -15.69 -9.40 -1.13
N SER A 307 -16.93 -8.91 -1.06
CA SER A 307 -17.25 -7.72 -0.27
C SER A 307 -17.20 -7.90 1.25
N ASN A 308 -17.43 -9.13 1.73
CA ASN A 308 -17.61 -9.41 3.17
C ASN A 308 -16.47 -10.22 3.78
N GLN A 309 -15.72 -10.97 2.97
CA GLN A 309 -14.61 -11.81 3.41
C GLN A 309 -13.30 -11.24 2.88
N ASN A 310 -12.60 -10.52 3.75
CA ASN A 310 -11.21 -10.14 3.54
C ASN A 310 -10.40 -10.67 4.73
N SER A 311 -10.00 -11.93 4.60
CA SER A 311 -9.39 -12.68 5.69
C SER A 311 -7.88 -12.42 5.75
N ARG A 312 -7.47 -11.43 6.56
CA ARG A 312 -6.07 -11.01 6.82
C ARG A 312 -5.33 -10.49 5.58
N GLY A 313 -4.95 -9.21 5.62
CA GLY A 313 -4.20 -8.52 4.56
C GLY A 313 -4.56 -7.04 4.49
N VAL A 314 -4.43 -6.44 3.31
CA VAL A 314 -4.82 -5.04 3.09
C VAL A 314 -6.35 -4.94 2.99
N PRO A 315 -7.04 -4.11 3.80
CA PRO A 315 -8.49 -3.92 3.71
C PRO A 315 -8.95 -3.51 2.30
N LEU A 316 -10.19 -3.86 1.93
CA LEU A 316 -10.78 -3.36 0.69
C LEU A 316 -11.22 -1.91 0.90
N THR A 317 -10.86 -1.05 -0.05
CA THR A 317 -11.33 0.34 -0.07
C THR A 317 -12.75 0.41 -0.60
N ASP A 318 -13.46 1.51 -0.32
CA ASP A 318 -14.79 1.77 -0.92
C ASP A 318 -14.75 1.71 -2.46
N TYR A 319 -13.62 2.06 -3.06
CA TYR A 319 -13.42 2.04 -4.50
C TYR A 319 -13.21 0.62 -5.06
N ASP A 320 -12.57 -0.28 -4.31
CA ASP A 320 -12.47 -1.70 -4.68
C ASP A 320 -13.88 -2.34 -4.66
N LEU A 321 -14.67 -2.01 -3.64
CA LEU A 321 -16.04 -2.49 -3.49
C LEU A 321 -16.96 -1.93 -4.58
N LEU A 322 -16.82 -0.65 -4.94
CA LEU A 322 -17.61 -0.03 -6.02
C LEU A 322 -17.31 -0.66 -7.38
N LYS A 323 -16.03 -0.90 -7.70
CA LYS A 323 -15.64 -1.60 -8.92
C LYS A 323 -16.35 -2.95 -9.02
N ALA A 324 -16.20 -3.78 -7.99
CA ALA A 324 -16.80 -5.11 -7.96
C ALA A 324 -18.34 -5.04 -8.04
N HIS A 325 -18.97 -4.16 -7.25
CA HIS A 325 -20.41 -3.94 -7.26
C HIS A 325 -20.94 -3.61 -8.64
N HIS A 326 -20.27 -2.71 -9.38
CA HIS A 326 -20.76 -2.25 -10.67
C HIS A 326 -20.44 -3.18 -11.82
N LEU A 327 -19.33 -3.93 -11.78
CA LEU A 327 -19.03 -4.98 -12.77
C LEU A 327 -20.09 -6.09 -12.78
N ARG A 328 -20.71 -6.39 -11.64
CA ARG A 328 -21.83 -7.36 -11.52
C ARG A 328 -22.99 -7.06 -12.47
N PHE A 329 -23.25 -5.79 -12.77
CA PHE A 329 -24.36 -5.37 -13.62
C PHE A 329 -24.01 -5.41 -15.11
N ILE A 330 -22.79 -5.77 -15.48
CA ILE A 330 -22.40 -5.96 -16.88
C ILE A 330 -22.66 -7.42 -17.25
N PRO A 331 -23.55 -7.71 -18.22
CA PRO A 331 -23.83 -9.08 -18.63
C PRO A 331 -22.55 -9.81 -19.10
N LEU A 332 -22.42 -11.09 -18.76
CA LEU A 332 -21.26 -11.92 -19.12
C LEU A 332 -21.00 -11.98 -20.64
N VAL A 333 -22.02 -11.78 -21.46
CA VAL A 333 -21.90 -11.70 -22.93
C VAL A 333 -21.10 -10.47 -23.40
N PHE A 334 -20.88 -9.49 -22.53
CA PHE A 334 -20.13 -8.26 -22.80
C PHE A 334 -18.77 -8.24 -22.06
N GLU A 335 -18.09 -9.39 -22.03
CA GLU A 335 -16.78 -9.56 -21.37
C GLU A 335 -15.78 -8.45 -21.72
N GLN A 336 -15.64 -8.09 -23.00
CA GLN A 336 -14.73 -7.00 -23.41
C GLN A 336 -15.09 -5.63 -22.80
N GLN A 337 -16.38 -5.35 -22.56
CA GLN A 337 -16.79 -4.10 -21.91
C GLN A 337 -16.48 -4.15 -20.41
N SER A 338 -16.69 -5.29 -19.77
CA SER A 338 -16.31 -5.54 -18.38
C SER A 338 -14.80 -5.33 -18.17
N MET A 339 -13.98 -5.96 -19.00
CA MET A 339 -12.52 -5.83 -18.97
C MET A 339 -12.08 -4.37 -19.12
N ARG A 340 -12.61 -3.66 -20.12
CA ARG A 340 -12.29 -2.23 -20.32
C ARG A 340 -12.69 -1.35 -19.14
N ALA A 341 -13.87 -1.58 -18.56
CA ALA A 341 -14.33 -0.84 -17.40
C ALA A 341 -13.41 -1.08 -16.18
N ALA A 342 -13.00 -2.33 -15.97
CA ALA A 342 -12.06 -2.71 -14.92
C ALA A 342 -10.67 -2.09 -15.14
N GLU A 343 -10.17 -2.09 -16.37
CA GLU A 343 -8.89 -1.48 -16.78
C GLU A 343 -8.88 0.03 -16.52
N THR A 344 -9.89 0.76 -17.01
CA THR A 344 -10.01 2.20 -16.80
C THR A 344 -10.09 2.54 -15.31
N TRP A 345 -10.84 1.75 -14.53
CA TRP A 345 -10.94 1.93 -13.08
C TRP A 345 -9.60 1.70 -12.39
N ASN A 346 -8.89 0.62 -12.73
CA ASN A 346 -7.56 0.33 -12.18
C ASN A 346 -6.60 1.48 -12.48
N PHE A 347 -6.55 1.95 -13.73
CA PHE A 347 -5.72 3.09 -14.13
C PHE A 347 -6.05 4.36 -13.33
N MET A 348 -7.34 4.65 -13.10
CA MET A 348 -7.76 5.77 -12.26
C MET A 348 -7.21 5.66 -10.84
N ILE A 349 -7.39 4.50 -10.19
CA ILE A 349 -6.90 4.27 -8.82
C ILE A 349 -5.36 4.37 -8.77
N GLU A 350 -4.68 3.81 -9.77
CA GLU A 350 -3.22 3.81 -9.89
C GLU A 350 -2.64 5.21 -10.08
N SER A 351 -3.21 5.99 -10.99
CA SER A 351 -2.78 7.37 -11.26
C SER A 351 -2.86 8.26 -10.01
N GLY A 352 -3.69 7.89 -9.04
CA GLY A 352 -3.82 8.57 -7.76
C GLY A 352 -2.84 8.10 -6.67
N ARG A 353 -2.17 6.95 -6.81
CA ARG A 353 -1.25 6.39 -5.79
C ARG A 353 0.19 6.93 -5.90
N VAL A 354 0.40 8.11 -6.50
CA VAL A 354 1.74 8.65 -6.73
C VAL A 354 2.47 8.94 -5.41
N LYS A 355 3.67 8.33 -5.29
CA LYS A 355 4.78 8.47 -4.33
C LYS A 355 4.50 9.15 -2.96
N ILE A 356 4.83 8.40 -1.91
CA ILE A 356 4.88 8.67 -0.45
C ILE A 356 5.38 10.09 -0.05
N ASN A 357 6.05 10.84 -0.93
CA ASN A 357 6.62 12.15 -0.63
C ASN A 357 5.72 13.35 -0.96
N GLU A 358 4.56 13.16 -1.60
CA GLU A 358 3.60 14.23 -1.87
C GLU A 358 2.33 14.02 -1.05
N ASN A 359 2.08 14.88 -0.06
CA ASN A 359 0.81 14.99 0.69
C ASN A 359 -0.37 15.47 -0.20
N ARG A 360 -0.47 14.96 -1.43
CA ARG A 360 -1.49 15.34 -2.41
C ARG A 360 -2.65 14.35 -2.35
N THR A 361 -3.86 14.87 -2.15
CA THR A 361 -5.08 14.06 -2.29
C THR A 361 -5.23 13.62 -3.75
N PRO A 362 -5.44 12.31 -4.02
CA PRO A 362 -5.72 11.83 -5.37
C PRO A 362 -6.94 12.51 -6.01
N ASP A 363 -6.88 12.75 -7.31
CA ASP A 363 -7.93 13.45 -8.05
C ASP A 363 -9.29 12.72 -7.95
N TYR A 364 -9.29 11.37 -7.94
CA TYR A 364 -10.51 10.58 -7.76
C TYR A 364 -11.11 10.72 -6.36
N ILE A 365 -10.28 10.81 -5.30
CA ILE A 365 -10.74 11.07 -3.93
C ILE A 365 -11.32 12.48 -3.85
N ARG A 366 -10.63 13.46 -4.42
CA ARG A 366 -11.11 14.85 -4.43
C ARG A 366 -12.44 14.98 -5.15
N THR A 367 -12.58 14.32 -6.31
CA THR A 367 -13.81 14.36 -7.10
C THR A 367 -14.94 13.60 -6.41
N LEU A 368 -14.77 12.31 -6.12
CA LEU A 368 -15.85 11.44 -5.66
C LEU A 368 -16.21 11.66 -4.19
N GLU A 369 -15.21 11.84 -3.32
CA GLU A 369 -15.40 11.92 -1.87
C GLU A 369 -15.47 13.37 -1.35
N ILE A 370 -14.59 14.25 -1.80
CA ILE A 370 -14.57 15.63 -1.27
C ILE A 370 -15.66 16.48 -1.95
N TYR A 371 -15.86 16.36 -3.25
CA TYR A 371 -16.83 17.22 -3.95
C TYR A 371 -18.17 16.54 -4.16
N LEU A 372 -18.25 15.51 -5.00
CA LEU A 372 -19.53 14.93 -5.41
C LEU A 372 -20.30 14.33 -4.24
N TYR A 373 -19.65 13.60 -3.34
CA TYR A 373 -20.31 13.03 -2.15
C TYR A 373 -20.95 14.13 -1.29
N HIS A 374 -20.23 15.23 -1.04
CA HIS A 374 -20.75 16.38 -0.30
C HIS A 374 -21.92 17.04 -1.02
N LEU A 375 -21.76 17.33 -2.32
CA LEU A 375 -22.81 17.91 -3.15
C LEU A 375 -24.08 17.05 -3.15
N ARG A 376 -23.95 15.72 -3.27
CA ARG A 376 -25.08 14.77 -3.23
C ARG A 376 -25.79 14.75 -1.87
N LYS A 377 -25.04 14.79 -0.76
CA LYS A 377 -25.62 14.88 0.58
C LYS A 377 -26.33 16.22 0.79
N TRP A 378 -25.70 17.32 0.38
CA TRP A 378 -26.24 18.67 0.54
C TRP A 378 -27.50 18.91 -0.29
N MET A 379 -27.56 18.41 -1.52
CA MET A 379 -28.77 18.44 -2.36
C MET A 379 -29.96 17.75 -1.71
N ARG A 380 -29.72 16.78 -0.82
CA ARG A 380 -30.75 16.03 -0.09
C ARG A 380 -30.90 16.46 1.37
N LYS A 381 -30.26 17.56 1.77
CA LYS A 381 -30.21 18.04 3.17
C LYS A 381 -29.78 16.97 4.17
N LYS A 382 -28.93 16.02 3.75
CA LYS A 382 -28.36 14.98 4.60
C LYS A 382 -27.03 15.42 5.18
N ASP A 383 -26.73 14.96 6.40
CA ASP A 383 -25.40 15.10 6.98
C ASP A 383 -24.36 14.30 6.21
N VAL A 384 -23.12 14.81 6.23
CA VAL A 384 -21.95 14.10 5.73
C VAL A 384 -21.42 13.24 6.87
N GLU A 385 -21.48 11.93 6.70
CA GLU A 385 -20.96 10.98 7.68
C GLU A 385 -19.43 11.12 7.79
N ASP A 386 -18.93 11.42 8.99
CA ASP A 386 -17.51 11.44 9.34
C ASP A 386 -17.19 10.20 10.22
N GLY A 387 -16.29 9.34 9.76
CA GLY A 387 -15.86 8.14 10.49
C GLY A 387 -15.07 7.16 9.62
N GLU A 388 -14.02 6.56 10.18
CA GLU A 388 -13.32 5.43 9.58
C GLU A 388 -14.26 4.19 9.63
N ASN A 389 -14.31 3.40 8.56
CA ASN A 389 -15.11 2.16 8.44
C ASN A 389 -16.64 2.30 8.22
N THR A 390 -17.17 3.44 7.75
CA THR A 390 -18.61 3.56 7.46
C THR A 390 -19.04 3.04 6.07
N HIS A 391 -18.08 2.73 5.19
CA HIS A 391 -18.30 2.46 3.76
C HIS A 391 -19.18 3.51 3.08
N ARG A 392 -19.06 4.78 3.51
CA ARG A 392 -19.95 5.88 3.12
C ARG A 392 -19.91 6.18 1.62
N ILE A 393 -18.73 6.06 1.00
CA ILE A 393 -18.56 6.36 -0.42
C ILE A 393 -19.19 5.22 -1.22
N LYS A 394 -18.92 3.96 -0.81
CA LYS A 394 -19.58 2.79 -1.39
C LYS A 394 -21.11 2.91 -1.33
N LYS A 395 -21.68 3.26 -0.18
CA LYS A 395 -23.14 3.41 0.00
C LYS A 395 -23.76 4.53 -0.81
N GLU A 396 -23.06 5.65 -1.02
CA GLU A 396 -23.61 6.76 -1.80
C GLU A 396 -23.61 6.46 -3.31
N TYR A 397 -22.65 5.66 -3.76
CA TYR A 397 -22.43 5.37 -5.18
C TYR A 397 -22.82 3.94 -5.60
N GLU A 398 -23.40 3.14 -4.71
CA GLU A 398 -23.97 1.85 -5.11
C GLU A 398 -25.18 2.05 -6.02
N SER A 399 -25.45 1.05 -6.87
CA SER A 399 -26.57 1.12 -7.80
C SER A 399 -27.89 1.29 -7.05
N SER A 400 -28.70 2.23 -7.53
CA SER A 400 -30.03 2.49 -7.00
C SER A 400 -30.99 1.38 -7.42
N PRO A 401 -32.00 1.07 -6.60
CA PRO A 401 -33.03 0.09 -6.97
C PRO A 401 -33.74 0.48 -8.26
N VAL A 402 -33.95 -0.50 -9.14
CA VAL A 402 -34.73 -0.37 -10.38
C VAL A 402 -35.97 -1.26 -10.29
N ILE A 403 -36.99 -0.93 -11.09
CA ILE A 403 -38.18 -1.75 -11.27
C ILE A 403 -37.93 -2.60 -12.50
N ASP A 404 -37.93 -3.93 -12.38
CA ASP A 404 -37.51 -4.83 -13.47
C ASP A 404 -38.35 -4.66 -14.75
N GLU A 405 -39.62 -4.28 -14.63
CA GLU A 405 -40.51 -4.03 -15.76
C GLU A 405 -40.21 -2.71 -16.49
N ILE A 406 -39.46 -1.79 -15.87
CA ILE A 406 -39.15 -0.46 -16.40
C ILE A 406 -37.65 -0.24 -16.30
N PRO A 407 -36.89 -0.53 -17.37
CA PRO A 407 -35.46 -0.30 -17.35
C PRO A 407 -35.18 1.21 -17.13
N PRO A 408 -34.07 1.55 -16.44
CA PRO A 408 -33.62 2.94 -16.33
C PRO A 408 -33.39 3.55 -17.73
N PHE A 409 -33.86 4.78 -17.94
CA PHE A 409 -33.68 5.54 -19.17
C PHE A 409 -33.56 7.05 -18.90
N GLY A 410 -32.77 7.74 -19.72
CA GLY A 410 -32.69 9.20 -19.74
C GLY A 410 -31.63 9.81 -18.82
N GLU A 411 -30.69 9.00 -18.35
CA GLU A 411 -29.56 9.40 -17.51
C GLU A 411 -28.64 10.36 -18.25
N ARG A 412 -28.10 11.36 -17.53
CA ARG A 412 -27.29 12.45 -18.13
C ARG A 412 -25.98 12.70 -17.41
N PHE A 413 -25.62 11.82 -16.46
CA PHE A 413 -24.45 11.97 -15.61
C PHE A 413 -24.51 13.24 -14.76
N TYR A 414 -25.69 13.60 -14.24
CA TYR A 414 -25.78 14.69 -13.27
C TYR A 414 -25.26 14.22 -11.91
N PHE A 415 -24.48 15.06 -11.21
CA PHE A 415 -23.86 14.67 -9.94
C PHE A 415 -24.84 14.17 -8.89
N ASN A 416 -26.12 14.61 -8.94
CA ASN A 416 -27.17 14.30 -7.98
C ASN A 416 -28.13 13.18 -8.42
N GLU A 417 -27.97 12.61 -9.62
CA GLU A 417 -28.88 11.57 -10.12
C GLU A 417 -28.70 10.22 -9.37
N PRO A 418 -29.72 9.35 -9.33
CA PRO A 418 -29.56 7.97 -8.87
C PRO A 418 -28.50 7.23 -9.70
N ILE A 419 -27.68 6.40 -9.06
CA ILE A 419 -26.62 5.69 -9.78
C ILE A 419 -27.20 4.43 -10.44
N GLN A 420 -27.08 4.33 -11.75
CA GLN A 420 -27.32 3.09 -12.47
C GLN A 420 -26.06 2.20 -12.44
N GLY A 421 -26.25 0.91 -12.16
CA GLY A 421 -25.17 -0.07 -12.17
C GLY A 421 -24.60 -0.36 -13.56
N GLY A 422 -23.41 -0.95 -13.60
CA GLY A 422 -22.78 -1.40 -14.85
C GLY A 422 -21.95 -0.31 -15.49
N VAL A 423 -21.83 -0.35 -16.83
CA VAL A 423 -21.01 0.58 -17.61
C VAL A 423 -21.37 2.05 -17.34
N HIS A 424 -22.64 2.34 -17.06
CA HIS A 424 -23.11 3.68 -16.73
C HIS A 424 -22.33 4.30 -15.56
N PHE A 425 -22.11 3.56 -14.47
CA PHE A 425 -21.35 4.06 -13.32
C PHE A 425 -19.90 4.41 -13.68
N PHE A 426 -19.23 3.55 -14.46
CA PHE A 426 -17.86 3.82 -14.88
C PHE A 426 -17.78 5.08 -15.75
N SER A 427 -18.72 5.27 -16.68
CA SER A 427 -18.83 6.49 -17.49
C SER A 427 -19.16 7.72 -16.65
N PHE A 428 -20.05 7.60 -15.66
CA PHE A 428 -20.35 8.66 -14.70
C PHE A 428 -19.08 9.15 -14.01
N VAL A 429 -18.27 8.23 -13.46
CA VAL A 429 -17.04 8.56 -12.75
C VAL A 429 -16.01 9.18 -13.69
N GLU A 430 -15.81 8.59 -14.87
CA GLU A 430 -14.87 9.09 -15.87
C GLU A 430 -15.19 10.53 -16.29
N GLN A 431 -16.45 10.82 -16.61
CA GLN A 431 -16.87 12.15 -17.03
C GLN A 431 -16.66 13.19 -15.93
N HIS A 432 -17.01 12.89 -14.68
CA HIS A 432 -16.78 13.81 -13.58
C HIS A 432 -15.29 14.03 -13.27
N LEU A 433 -14.46 13.01 -13.47
CA LEU A 433 -13.02 13.17 -13.35
C LEU A 433 -12.43 14.04 -14.46
N GLN A 434 -12.94 13.93 -15.69
CA GLN A 434 -12.55 14.83 -16.77
C GLN A 434 -12.96 16.28 -16.45
N HIS A 435 -14.18 16.49 -15.95
CA HIS A 435 -14.62 17.80 -15.47
C HIS A 435 -13.73 18.33 -14.36
N PHE A 436 -13.37 17.50 -13.37
CA PHE A 436 -12.49 17.91 -12.29
C PHE A 436 -11.08 18.25 -12.79
N LYS A 437 -10.51 17.46 -13.71
CA LYS A 437 -9.20 17.74 -14.31
C LYS A 437 -9.20 19.13 -14.95
N HIS A 438 -10.20 19.46 -15.77
CA HIS A 438 -10.32 20.79 -16.36
C HIS A 438 -10.50 21.88 -15.29
N PHE A 439 -11.42 21.67 -14.35
CA PHE A 439 -11.68 22.61 -13.25
C PHE A 439 -10.42 22.89 -12.41
N SER A 440 -9.60 21.88 -12.16
CA SER A 440 -8.37 22.00 -11.36
C SER A 440 -7.26 22.79 -12.06
N GLU A 441 -7.37 22.98 -13.38
CA GLU A 441 -6.44 23.78 -14.16
C GLU A 441 -6.79 25.27 -14.16
N LEU A 442 -8.01 25.63 -13.76
CA LEU A 442 -8.49 27.01 -13.73
C LEU A 442 -7.77 27.85 -12.66
N GLU A 443 -7.58 29.14 -12.95
CA GLU A 443 -6.89 30.06 -12.04
C GLU A 443 -7.63 30.21 -10.70
N GLU A 444 -8.96 30.26 -10.73
CA GLU A 444 -9.83 30.34 -9.56
C GLU A 444 -9.55 29.18 -8.59
N TYR A 445 -9.48 27.96 -9.11
CA TYR A 445 -9.16 26.77 -8.34
C TYR A 445 -7.73 26.82 -7.80
N LYS A 446 -6.72 26.93 -8.68
CA LYS A 446 -5.30 26.90 -8.31
C LYS A 446 -4.97 27.93 -7.24
N PHE A 447 -5.49 29.14 -7.41
CA PHE A 447 -5.24 30.24 -6.50
C PHE A 447 -5.84 29.96 -5.12
N PHE A 448 -7.13 29.60 -5.07
CA PHE A 448 -7.82 29.33 -3.81
C PHE A 448 -7.26 28.09 -3.10
N HIS A 449 -7.00 27.03 -3.86
CA HIS A 449 -6.50 25.76 -3.35
C HIS A 449 -5.16 25.91 -2.62
N ASN A 450 -4.23 26.63 -3.25
CA ASN A 450 -2.87 26.84 -2.73
C ASN A 450 -2.83 27.74 -1.49
N MET A 451 -3.81 28.63 -1.30
CA MET A 451 -3.84 29.56 -0.16
C MET A 451 -4.33 28.94 1.15
N LEU A 452 -5.12 27.86 1.08
CA LEU A 452 -5.81 27.28 2.24
C LEU A 452 -5.38 25.83 2.53
N GLY A 453 -4.11 25.50 2.27
CA GLY A 453 -3.59 24.14 2.38
C GLY A 453 -3.28 23.63 3.80
N TYR A 454 -3.38 24.46 4.85
CA TYR A 454 -2.89 24.14 6.19
C TYR A 454 -3.96 24.21 7.29
N GLY A 455 -3.76 23.45 8.37
CA GLY A 455 -4.59 23.51 9.58
C GLY A 455 -6.08 23.30 9.32
N SER A 456 -6.92 24.09 10.01
CA SER A 456 -8.38 24.06 9.85
C SER A 456 -8.89 24.75 8.57
N HIS A 457 -8.02 25.52 7.89
CA HIS A 457 -8.38 26.28 6.70
C HIS A 457 -8.74 25.37 5.52
N LYS A 458 -8.10 24.20 5.45
CA LYS A 458 -8.38 23.17 4.44
C LYS A 458 -9.85 22.71 4.43
N TRP A 459 -10.53 22.72 5.58
CA TRP A 459 -11.94 22.31 5.65
C TRP A 459 -12.87 23.35 5.02
N TYR A 460 -12.58 24.64 5.18
CA TYR A 460 -13.30 25.70 4.46
C TYR A 460 -13.00 25.65 2.97
N ARG A 461 -11.73 25.40 2.62
CA ARG A 461 -11.32 25.22 1.23
C ARG A 461 -12.13 24.11 0.56
N ASP A 462 -12.13 22.92 1.15
CA ASP A 462 -12.81 21.75 0.58
C ASP A 462 -14.33 22.01 0.43
N ALA A 463 -14.96 22.69 1.40
CA ALA A 463 -16.38 23.05 1.32
C ALA A 463 -16.69 24.08 0.20
N VAL A 464 -15.88 25.13 0.09
CA VAL A 464 -16.03 26.16 -0.96
C VAL A 464 -15.75 25.57 -2.33
N GLU A 465 -14.69 24.78 -2.48
CA GLU A 465 -14.34 24.13 -3.75
C GLU A 465 -15.41 23.13 -4.18
N ALA A 466 -16.02 22.37 -3.27
CA ALA A 466 -17.14 21.50 -3.59
C ALA A 466 -18.31 22.29 -4.20
N LEU A 467 -18.74 23.37 -3.55
CA LEU A 467 -19.83 24.22 -4.04
C LEU A 467 -19.48 24.89 -5.37
N LEU A 468 -18.25 25.38 -5.52
CA LEU A 468 -17.76 25.97 -6.76
C LEU A 468 -17.70 24.93 -7.89
N PHE A 469 -17.33 23.68 -7.58
CA PHE A 469 -17.36 22.59 -8.54
C PHE A 469 -18.80 22.28 -8.97
N GLY A 470 -19.77 22.29 -8.04
CA GLY A 470 -21.19 22.20 -8.37
C GLY A 470 -21.67 23.32 -9.29
N TYR A 471 -21.22 24.55 -9.07
CA TYR A 471 -21.45 25.68 -9.98
C TYR A 471 -20.85 25.41 -11.37
N TYR A 472 -19.59 24.99 -11.42
CA TYR A 472 -18.87 24.69 -12.65
C TYR A 472 -19.53 23.56 -13.45
N LEU A 473 -19.99 22.48 -12.80
CA LEU A 473 -20.68 21.39 -13.48
C LEU A 473 -21.96 21.86 -14.19
N LYS A 474 -22.63 22.88 -13.67
CA LYS A 474 -23.88 23.40 -14.25
C LYS A 474 -23.66 24.52 -15.26
N PHE A 475 -22.75 25.44 -14.95
CA PHE A 475 -22.59 26.70 -15.69
C PHE A 475 -21.23 26.85 -16.36
N GLY A 476 -20.32 25.88 -16.22
CA GLY A 476 -18.96 25.97 -16.72
C GLY A 476 -18.19 27.14 -16.08
N GLU A 477 -17.37 27.82 -16.88
CA GLU A 477 -16.51 28.91 -16.43
C GLU A 477 -17.20 30.29 -16.37
N PHE A 478 -18.44 30.38 -16.88
CA PHE A 478 -19.16 31.66 -16.94
C PHE A 478 -19.32 32.26 -15.54
N CYS A 479 -18.78 33.46 -15.32
CA CYS A 479 -18.81 34.16 -14.03
C CYS A 479 -18.23 33.34 -12.85
N LEU A 480 -17.27 32.45 -13.09
CA LEU A 480 -16.72 31.57 -12.04
C LEU A 480 -16.02 32.35 -10.91
N SER A 481 -15.26 33.39 -11.25
CA SER A 481 -14.63 34.29 -10.27
C SER A 481 -15.65 35.00 -9.37
N ASP A 482 -16.76 35.48 -9.96
CA ASP A 482 -17.88 36.08 -9.23
C ASP A 482 -18.54 35.07 -8.27
N ALA A 483 -18.75 33.82 -8.74
CA ALA A 483 -19.28 32.73 -7.93
C ALA A 483 -18.36 32.37 -6.75
N LEU A 484 -17.06 32.22 -7.01
CA LEU A 484 -16.07 31.92 -5.97
C LEU A 484 -16.10 32.98 -4.86
N VAL A 485 -16.06 34.27 -5.22
CA VAL A 485 -16.04 35.36 -4.25
C VAL A 485 -17.30 35.38 -3.37
N VAL A 486 -18.49 35.19 -3.95
CA VAL A 486 -19.73 35.19 -3.17
C VAL A 486 -19.88 33.92 -2.32
N ILE A 487 -19.44 32.76 -2.81
CA ILE A 487 -19.45 31.49 -2.04
C ILE A 487 -18.48 31.60 -0.86
N ILE A 488 -17.25 32.11 -1.07
CA ILE A 488 -16.30 32.39 0.01
C ILE A 488 -16.98 33.27 1.07
N ARG A 489 -17.61 34.38 0.66
CA ARG A 489 -18.22 35.30 1.60
C ARG A 489 -19.25 34.61 2.49
N ILE A 490 -20.10 33.77 1.90
CA ILE A 490 -21.16 33.06 2.64
C ILE A 490 -20.54 32.01 3.56
N ILE A 491 -19.70 31.11 3.04
CA ILE A 491 -19.16 29.99 3.82
C ILE A 491 -18.21 30.44 4.94
N LEU A 492 -17.45 31.52 4.73
CA LEU A 492 -16.55 32.04 5.76
C LEU A 492 -17.27 32.79 6.88
N GLN A 493 -18.56 33.11 6.73
CA GLN A 493 -19.34 33.69 7.82
C GLN A 493 -19.31 32.80 9.07
N HIS A 494 -19.40 31.48 8.89
CA HIS A 494 -19.26 30.53 9.99
C HIS A 494 -17.94 30.73 10.77
N ARG A 495 -16.83 31.05 10.09
CA ARG A 495 -15.53 31.31 10.75
C ARG A 495 -15.54 32.61 11.55
N TYR A 496 -16.26 33.61 11.07
CA TYR A 496 -16.34 34.92 11.71
C TYR A 496 -17.19 34.87 12.98
N GLU A 497 -18.22 34.03 12.99
CA GLU A 497 -19.11 33.83 14.14
C GLU A 497 -18.50 32.86 15.17
N ASN A 498 -17.82 31.79 14.73
CA ASN A 498 -17.37 30.71 15.62
C ASN A 498 -15.88 30.82 16.02
N GLY A 499 -15.59 30.65 17.32
CA GLY A 499 -14.23 30.86 17.85
C GLY A 499 -13.26 29.75 17.44
N ARG A 500 -13.79 28.53 17.38
CA ARG A 500 -13.09 27.32 16.93
C ARG A 500 -13.67 26.87 15.59
N ALA A 501 -12.82 26.28 14.76
CA ALA A 501 -13.23 25.62 13.53
C ALA A 501 -13.29 24.11 13.79
N HIS A 502 -14.48 23.52 13.67
CA HIS A 502 -14.67 22.08 13.69
C HIS A 502 -15.10 21.63 12.29
N LYS A 503 -14.51 20.54 11.77
CA LYS A 503 -14.82 20.04 10.41
C LYS A 503 -16.32 19.81 10.23
N SER A 504 -16.94 19.05 11.14
CA SER A 504 -18.37 18.72 11.09
C SER A 504 -19.26 19.96 11.05
N SER A 505 -18.98 20.99 11.87
CA SER A 505 -19.79 22.21 11.89
C SER A 505 -19.65 23.04 10.61
N ILE A 506 -18.47 23.05 9.99
CA ILE A 506 -18.24 23.73 8.70
C ILE A 506 -19.00 23.03 7.57
N ILE A 507 -18.92 21.70 7.52
CA ILE A 507 -19.62 20.91 6.51
C ILE A 507 -21.14 21.00 6.68
N GLN A 508 -21.62 21.02 7.93
CA GLN A 508 -23.02 21.28 8.24
C GLN A 508 -23.44 22.69 7.81
N TYR A 509 -22.63 23.71 8.08
CA TYR A 509 -22.92 25.07 7.63
C TYR A 509 -23.00 25.18 6.11
N ALA A 510 -22.12 24.49 5.37
CA ALA A 510 -22.19 24.43 3.91
C ALA A 510 -23.49 23.77 3.41
N ARG A 511 -23.96 22.70 4.05
CA ARG A 511 -25.28 22.10 3.78
C ARG A 511 -26.43 23.08 4.02
N ASP A 512 -26.38 23.76 5.17
CA ASP A 512 -27.46 24.63 5.64
C ASP A 512 -27.49 25.96 4.85
N SER A 513 -26.40 26.33 4.18
CA SER A 513 -26.31 27.51 3.31
C SER A 513 -27.16 27.44 2.03
N GLU A 514 -27.62 26.24 1.63
CA GLU A 514 -28.44 26.02 0.43
C GLU A 514 -27.81 26.42 -0.91
N ILE A 515 -26.52 26.75 -0.93
CA ILE A 515 -25.82 27.20 -2.14
C ILE A 515 -25.98 26.23 -3.29
N ILE A 516 -25.84 24.93 -3.05
CA ILE A 516 -25.98 23.95 -4.13
C ILE A 516 -27.42 23.86 -4.66
N MET A 517 -28.43 24.07 -3.82
CA MET A 517 -29.84 24.12 -4.26
C MET A 517 -30.11 25.39 -5.07
N MET A 518 -29.57 26.54 -4.66
CA MET A 518 -29.64 27.77 -5.44
C MET A 518 -28.99 27.59 -6.82
N ILE A 519 -27.83 26.94 -6.87
CA ILE A 519 -27.16 26.58 -8.13
C ILE A 519 -28.08 25.70 -8.98
N ASP A 520 -28.61 24.61 -8.42
CA ASP A 520 -29.45 23.62 -9.12
C ASP A 520 -30.78 24.20 -9.63
N GLN A 521 -31.37 25.16 -8.93
CA GLN A 521 -32.62 25.82 -9.34
C GLN A 521 -32.39 26.97 -10.34
N ALA A 522 -31.23 27.63 -10.31
CA ALA A 522 -30.97 28.78 -11.17
C ALA A 522 -30.91 28.39 -12.66
N THR A 523 -31.67 29.06 -13.51
CA THR A 523 -31.66 28.81 -14.96
C THR A 523 -30.46 29.45 -15.67
N SER A 524 -29.74 30.36 -14.99
CA SER A 524 -28.52 31.00 -15.49
C SER A 524 -27.61 31.43 -14.33
N PRO A 525 -26.30 31.66 -14.60
CA PRO A 525 -25.38 32.25 -13.64
C PRO A 525 -25.93 33.49 -12.93
N THR A 526 -26.60 34.38 -13.67
CA THR A 526 -27.08 35.66 -13.16
C THR A 526 -28.11 35.49 -12.05
N PHE A 527 -29.00 34.51 -12.14
CA PHE A 527 -30.01 34.26 -11.11
C PHE A 527 -29.38 33.76 -9.82
N PHE A 528 -28.46 32.80 -9.90
CA PHE A 528 -27.69 32.33 -8.74
C PHE A 528 -26.91 33.49 -8.08
N LEU A 529 -26.15 34.25 -8.87
CA LEU A 529 -25.31 35.33 -8.34
C LEU A 529 -26.15 36.45 -7.70
N ALA A 530 -27.32 36.76 -8.25
CA ALA A 530 -28.22 37.76 -7.69
C ALA A 530 -28.76 37.33 -6.31
N GLU A 531 -29.17 36.07 -6.18
CA GLU A 531 -29.67 35.49 -4.92
C GLU A 531 -28.56 35.38 -3.87
N ALA A 532 -27.42 34.77 -4.23
CA ALA A 532 -26.26 34.64 -3.35
C ALA A 532 -25.75 36.01 -2.87
N ARG A 533 -25.79 37.05 -3.73
CA ARG A 533 -25.45 38.42 -3.34
C ARG A 533 -26.37 38.96 -2.26
N ASN A 534 -27.68 38.72 -2.36
CA ASN A 534 -28.65 39.22 -1.39
C ASN A 534 -28.43 38.57 -0.02
N ILE A 535 -28.11 37.28 0.00
CA ILE A 535 -27.68 36.59 1.23
C ILE A 535 -26.42 37.25 1.79
N ALA A 536 -25.37 37.36 0.97
CA ALA A 536 -24.08 37.91 1.39
C ALA A 536 -24.15 39.35 1.93
N LYS A 537 -25.05 40.19 1.39
CA LYS A 537 -25.29 41.56 1.88
C LYS A 537 -25.84 41.63 3.30
N ASN A 538 -26.57 40.61 3.72
CA ASN A 538 -27.18 40.55 5.06
C ASN A 538 -26.23 39.96 6.11
N LEU A 539 -25.06 39.46 5.70
CA LEU A 539 -24.07 38.89 6.60
C LEU A 539 -23.24 39.99 7.28
N THR A 540 -23.10 39.88 8.59
CA THR A 540 -22.33 40.85 9.39
C THR A 540 -20.86 40.44 9.47
N LEU A 541 -19.96 41.43 9.54
CA LEU A 541 -18.54 41.21 9.80
C LEU A 541 -18.19 41.84 11.15
N PRO A 542 -17.62 41.08 12.10
CA PRO A 542 -17.14 41.64 13.37
C PRO A 542 -16.10 42.75 13.14
N MET A 543 -15.93 43.65 14.11
CA MET A 543 -14.86 44.64 14.01
C MET A 543 -13.50 43.92 14.04
N MET A 544 -12.53 44.36 13.23
CA MET A 544 -11.23 43.67 13.16
C MET A 544 -10.56 43.57 14.54
N GLN A 545 -10.75 44.56 15.41
CA GLN A 545 -10.22 44.56 16.77
C GLN A 545 -10.73 43.38 17.61
N GLU A 546 -11.96 42.91 17.35
CA GLU A 546 -12.64 41.82 18.07
C GLU A 546 -12.28 40.43 17.50
N MET A 547 -11.64 40.38 16.33
CA MET A 547 -11.24 39.12 15.69
C MET A 547 -9.95 38.56 16.28
N SER A 548 -9.93 37.25 16.53
CA SER A 548 -8.68 36.53 16.84
C SER A 548 -7.72 36.52 15.65
N PRO A 549 -6.41 36.31 15.86
CA PRO A 549 -5.42 36.29 14.77
C PRO A 549 -5.78 35.35 13.63
N ILE A 550 -6.28 34.15 13.93
CA ILE A 550 -6.67 33.15 12.92
C ILE A 550 -7.89 33.61 12.09
N ARG A 551 -8.83 34.37 12.70
CA ARG A 551 -9.97 34.94 11.95
C ARG A 551 -9.52 36.07 11.03
N ARG A 552 -8.57 36.92 11.49
CA ARG A 552 -7.97 37.98 10.66
C ARG A 552 -7.16 37.40 9.50
N ASP A 553 -6.45 36.30 9.73
CA ASP A 553 -5.73 35.56 8.69
C ASP A 553 -6.70 35.07 7.60
N MET A 554 -7.80 34.42 7.99
CA MET A 554 -8.82 33.97 7.03
C MET A 554 -9.43 35.13 6.23
N LEU A 555 -9.71 36.24 6.90
CA LEU A 555 -10.20 37.48 6.28
C LEU A 555 -9.19 38.05 5.27
N ALA A 556 -7.90 38.07 5.62
CA ALA A 556 -6.84 38.52 4.75
C ALA A 556 -6.71 37.64 3.50
N ILE A 557 -6.84 36.32 3.65
CA ILE A 557 -6.84 35.37 2.54
C ILE A 557 -8.02 35.64 1.60
N ALA A 558 -9.24 35.77 2.14
CA ALA A 558 -10.44 36.07 1.33
C ALA A 558 -10.30 37.37 0.53
N ARG A 559 -9.78 38.43 1.16
CA ARG A 559 -9.50 39.70 0.49
C ARG A 559 -8.42 39.59 -0.58
N ARG A 560 -7.40 38.75 -0.34
CA ARG A 560 -6.35 38.47 -1.32
C ARG A 560 -6.93 37.77 -2.55
N VAL A 561 -7.80 36.77 -2.37
CA VAL A 561 -8.53 36.11 -3.49
C VAL A 561 -9.27 37.14 -4.34
N ASN A 562 -10.06 38.00 -3.72
CA ASN A 562 -10.82 39.02 -4.44
C ASN A 562 -9.93 40.05 -5.16
N ARG A 563 -8.80 40.43 -4.57
CA ARG A 563 -7.85 41.36 -5.20
C ARG A 563 -7.19 40.76 -6.44
N GLU A 564 -6.71 39.52 -6.34
CA GLU A 564 -5.99 38.86 -7.44
C GLU A 564 -6.95 38.49 -8.58
N LEU A 565 -8.19 38.10 -8.27
CA LEU A 565 -9.21 37.81 -9.26
C LEU A 565 -10.01 39.04 -9.71
N SER A 566 -9.70 40.25 -9.22
CA SER A 566 -10.48 41.47 -9.48
C SER A 566 -10.71 41.77 -10.97
N ASN A 567 -9.72 41.45 -11.83
CA ASN A 567 -9.83 41.63 -13.27
C ASN A 567 -10.75 40.62 -13.97
N ARG A 568 -11.01 39.47 -13.32
CA ARG A 568 -11.90 38.40 -13.78
C ARG A 568 -13.33 38.55 -13.24
N ILE A 569 -13.53 39.35 -12.20
CA ILE A 569 -14.84 39.64 -11.62
C ILE A 569 -15.61 40.60 -12.52
N ILE A 570 -16.73 40.12 -13.06
CA ILE A 570 -17.57 40.88 -14.00
C ILE A 570 -18.50 41.83 -13.23
N ILE A 571 -19.05 41.39 -12.10
CA ILE A 571 -20.02 42.15 -11.33
C ILE A 571 -19.29 43.11 -10.39
N ASN A 572 -19.33 44.41 -10.71
CA ASN A 572 -18.64 45.44 -9.91
C ASN A 572 -19.03 45.43 -8.42
N SER A 573 -20.27 45.06 -8.07
CA SER A 573 -20.69 44.96 -6.66
C SER A 573 -20.00 43.82 -5.89
N PHE A 574 -19.36 42.86 -6.58
CA PHE A 574 -18.60 41.79 -5.96
C PHE A 574 -17.14 42.16 -5.70
N LYS A 575 -16.58 43.09 -6.47
CA LYS A 575 -15.23 43.63 -6.20
C LYS A 575 -15.13 44.28 -4.82
N THR A 576 -16.24 44.83 -4.32
CA THR A 576 -16.35 45.49 -3.02
C THR A 576 -17.25 44.74 -2.04
N ILE A 577 -17.61 43.48 -2.33
CA ILE A 577 -18.36 42.68 -1.35
C ILE A 577 -17.51 42.58 -0.08
N ASN A 578 -18.12 42.87 1.07
CA ASN A 578 -17.41 42.95 2.35
C ASN A 578 -16.93 41.55 2.76
N LEU A 579 -15.81 41.12 2.19
CA LEU A 579 -15.09 39.89 2.53
C LEU A 579 -14.36 40.01 3.84
#